data_AF-A0A0L0MK31-F1
#
_entry.id   AF-A0A0L0MK31-F1
#
_cell.length_a   1.000
_cell.length_b   1.000
_cell.length_c   1.000
_cell.angle_alpha   90.00
_cell.angle_beta   90.00
_cell.angle_gamma   90.00
#
_symmetry.space_group_name_H-M   'P 1'
#
loop_
_entity.id
_entity.type
_entity.pdbx_description
1 polymer ?
#
loop_
_entity_poly.entity_id
_entity_poly.type
_entity_poly.pdbx_seq_one_letter_code
_entity_poly.pdbx_strand_id
1 'polypeptide(L)'
;MNLHEQLGALESSLNTLLQAAASAQSSAESAPAPTSSREEARTVNEPPSLDESRVDEPTALNEPPTLTVSRPQRDAIEMTIGDKSVLLSAQGISELIEELSNVRASMSVEQPGGIAPGWRFATTKNPIMAVQKQPNGDRLLIIRHNGHGWVPFTFSPNMVIELYAMLTQK
;
A
#
# COMPACT_ATOMS: atom_id res chain seq x y z
N MET A 1 -7.72 17.34 -46.50
CA MET A 1 -7.11 17.90 -45.28
C MET A 1 -5.62 17.60 -45.36
N ASN A 2 -4.77 18.61 -45.28
CA ASN A 2 -3.33 18.46 -45.50
C ASN A 2 -2.63 18.01 -44.22
N LEU A 3 -1.86 16.92 -44.30
CA LEU A 3 -1.09 16.36 -43.17
C LEU A 3 -0.09 17.35 -42.55
N HIS A 4 0.42 18.29 -43.35
CA HIS A 4 1.31 19.35 -42.88
C HIS A 4 0.62 20.34 -41.93
N GLU A 5 -0.67 20.62 -42.14
CA GLU A 5 -1.45 21.48 -41.24
C GLU A 5 -1.74 20.77 -39.91
N GLN A 6 -1.95 19.45 -39.95
CA GLN A 6 -2.17 18.64 -38.75
C GLN A 6 -0.90 18.50 -37.91
N LEU A 7 0.26 18.36 -38.54
CA LEU A 7 1.56 18.33 -37.85
C LEU A 7 1.87 19.68 -37.21
N GLY A 8 1.67 20.80 -37.92
CA GLY A 8 1.86 22.13 -37.36
C GLY A 8 0.93 22.43 -36.17
N ALA A 9 -0.34 21.98 -36.24
CA ALA A 9 -1.27 22.12 -35.12
C ALA A 9 -0.84 21.29 -33.90
N LEU A 10 -0.30 20.09 -34.11
CA LEU A 10 0.19 19.23 -33.03
C LEU A 10 1.42 19.86 -32.34
N GLU A 11 2.36 20.39 -33.12
CA GLU A 11 3.57 21.05 -32.60
C GLU A 11 3.22 22.31 -31.78
N SER A 12 2.26 23.10 -32.24
CA SER A 12 1.74 24.25 -31.47
C SER A 12 1.07 23.82 -30.16
N SER A 13 0.33 22.71 -30.17
CA SER A 13 -0.34 22.19 -28.98
C SER A 13 0.66 21.72 -27.92
N LEU A 14 1.76 21.09 -28.36
CA LEU A 14 2.83 20.59 -27.49
C LEU A 14 3.60 21.74 -26.84
N ASN A 15 3.93 22.78 -27.61
CA ASN A 15 4.61 23.97 -27.06
C ASN A 15 3.76 24.70 -26.01
N THR A 16 2.45 24.78 -26.22
CA THR A 16 1.52 25.38 -25.25
C THR A 16 1.52 24.62 -23.92
N LEU A 17 1.59 23.28 -24.00
CA LEU A 17 1.57 22.39 -22.83
C LEU A 17 2.88 22.49 -22.03
N LEU A 18 4.03 22.59 -22.72
CA LEU A 18 5.33 22.83 -22.10
C LEU A 18 5.41 24.19 -21.40
N GLN A 19 4.89 25.26 -22.03
CA GLN A 19 4.88 26.60 -21.45
C GLN A 19 4.01 26.68 -20.18
N ALA A 20 2.87 25.99 -20.17
CA ALA A 20 1.99 25.91 -19.01
C ALA A 20 2.65 25.17 -17.84
N ALA A 21 3.37 24.07 -18.11
CA ALA A 21 4.09 23.32 -17.10
C ALA A 21 5.23 24.12 -16.46
N ALA A 22 5.98 24.89 -17.25
CA ALA A 22 7.04 25.77 -16.74
C ALA A 22 6.49 26.89 -15.84
N SER A 23 5.33 27.45 -16.19
CA SER A 23 4.70 28.52 -15.41
C SER A 23 4.14 28.02 -14.07
N ALA A 24 3.67 26.77 -14.02
CA ALA A 24 3.20 26.15 -12.78
C ALA A 24 4.35 25.88 -11.79
N GLN A 25 5.57 25.63 -12.27
CA GLN A 25 6.73 25.38 -11.41
C GLN A 25 7.26 26.66 -10.75
N SER A 26 7.25 27.81 -11.45
CA SER A 26 7.69 29.07 -10.87
C SER A 26 6.75 29.65 -9.80
N SER A 27 5.52 29.15 -9.69
CA SER A 27 4.53 29.65 -8.71
C SER A 27 4.64 28.99 -7.32
N ALA A 28 5.51 27.99 -7.15
CA ALA A 28 5.69 27.26 -5.89
C ALA A 28 6.80 27.83 -4.99
N GLU A 29 7.55 28.84 -5.44
CA GLU A 29 8.73 29.37 -4.75
C GLU A 29 8.50 30.78 -4.18
N SER A 30 7.48 30.91 -3.33
CA SER A 30 7.33 32.05 -2.42
C SER A 30 6.65 31.58 -1.14
N ALA A 31 7.48 31.20 -0.17
CA ALA A 31 7.09 30.96 1.22
C ALA A 31 6.76 32.31 1.93
N PRO A 32 6.21 32.34 3.17
CA PRO A 32 6.97 31.87 4.33
C PRO A 32 6.17 31.05 5.37
N ALA A 33 6.95 30.32 6.17
CA ALA A 33 6.58 29.65 7.41
C ALA A 33 6.88 30.58 8.64
N PRO A 34 6.88 30.09 9.90
CA PRO A 34 5.84 30.24 10.91
C PRO A 34 6.25 31.14 12.10
N THR A 35 5.30 31.65 12.90
CA THR A 35 5.60 32.31 14.19
C THR A 35 4.63 31.92 15.31
N SER A 36 5.26 31.56 16.43
CA SER A 36 4.76 31.14 17.74
C SER A 36 4.16 32.29 18.58
N SER A 37 3.25 31.96 19.52
CA SER A 37 2.92 32.60 20.84
C SER A 37 1.43 32.31 21.16
N ARG A 38 1.03 31.49 22.14
CA ARG A 38 1.12 31.53 23.62
C ARG A 38 0.06 32.41 24.31
N GLU A 39 -0.65 31.78 25.27
CA GLU A 39 -1.43 32.30 26.43
C GLU A 39 -2.78 33.01 26.17
N GLU A 40 -3.84 32.96 27.00
CA GLU A 40 -4.19 32.29 28.28
C GLU A 40 -5.69 32.61 28.56
N ALA A 41 -6.42 31.74 29.27
CA ALA A 41 -7.44 32.08 30.29
C ALA A 41 -8.02 30.77 30.87
N ARG A 42 -7.57 30.26 32.03
CA ARG A 42 -8.06 30.56 33.41
C ARG A 42 -9.58 30.44 33.51
N THR A 43 -10.21 29.60 34.34
CA THR A 43 -10.07 29.30 35.78
C THR A 43 -10.92 28.03 36.08
N VAL A 44 -10.68 27.17 37.08
CA VAL A 44 -11.00 27.35 38.52
C VAL A 44 -10.33 26.24 39.36
N ASN A 45 -9.99 26.64 40.59
CA ASN A 45 -9.22 26.02 41.66
C ASN A 45 -9.70 24.66 42.25
N GLU A 46 -8.68 23.85 42.61
CA GLU A 46 -8.43 22.86 43.69
C GLU A 46 -9.14 23.04 45.08
N PRO A 47 -8.90 22.17 46.13
CA PRO A 47 -8.58 20.71 46.26
C PRO A 47 -9.33 20.11 47.52
N PRO A 48 -8.81 19.17 48.36
CA PRO A 48 -7.92 18.00 48.20
C PRO A 48 -8.57 16.70 48.74
N SER A 49 -7.96 15.53 48.48
CA SER A 49 -7.91 14.44 49.47
C SER A 49 -6.71 13.53 49.21
N LEU A 50 -5.90 13.40 50.26
CA LEU A 50 -4.74 12.54 50.45
C LEU A 50 -5.17 11.07 50.38
N ASP A 51 -4.40 10.17 49.77
CA ASP A 51 -3.64 9.15 50.50
C ASP A 51 -2.94 8.14 49.55
N GLU A 52 -1.87 7.58 50.08
CA GLU A 52 -0.95 6.56 49.61
C GLU A 52 -1.45 5.54 48.58
N SER A 53 -0.69 5.40 47.48
CA SER A 53 -0.16 4.13 46.97
C SER A 53 0.60 4.39 45.68
N ARG A 54 1.91 4.66 45.79
CA ARG A 54 2.82 4.50 44.64
C ARG A 54 2.99 3.01 44.40
N VAL A 55 2.04 2.43 43.68
CA VAL A 55 2.26 1.16 43.01
C VAL A 55 3.28 1.46 41.91
N ASP A 56 4.40 0.75 41.90
CA ASP A 56 5.28 0.70 40.73
C ASP A 56 4.45 0.19 39.55
N GLU A 57 3.89 1.10 38.74
CA GLU A 57 3.35 0.75 37.43
C GLU A 57 4.55 0.45 36.52
N PRO A 58 4.66 -0.76 35.95
CA PRO A 58 5.63 -1.01 34.91
C PRO A 58 5.30 -0.08 33.74
N THR A 59 6.32 0.61 33.25
CA THR A 59 6.30 1.47 32.06
C THR A 59 6.07 0.65 30.78
N ALA A 60 4.97 -0.10 30.70
CA ALA A 60 4.61 -0.96 29.58
C ALA A 60 3.33 -0.47 28.85
N LEU A 61 2.92 0.77 29.07
CA LEU A 61 1.64 1.29 28.55
C LEU A 61 1.69 1.80 27.10
N ASN A 62 2.81 1.72 26.36
CA ASN A 62 2.89 2.37 25.04
C ASN A 62 3.74 1.64 23.98
N GLU A 63 3.99 0.33 24.09
CA GLU A 63 4.58 -0.42 22.97
C GLU A 63 3.45 -1.03 22.12
N PRO A 64 3.45 -0.85 20.77
CA PRO A 64 2.42 -1.45 19.94
C PRO A 64 2.45 -2.97 20.10
N PRO A 65 1.28 -3.63 20.20
CA PRO A 65 1.23 -5.07 20.39
C PRO A 65 1.94 -5.75 19.22
N THR A 66 2.98 -6.50 19.53
CA THR A 66 3.74 -7.27 18.53
C THR A 66 3.00 -8.57 18.25
N LEU A 67 2.86 -8.90 16.97
CA LEU A 67 2.35 -10.20 16.51
C LEU A 67 3.53 -11.18 16.40
N THR A 68 3.50 -12.26 17.16
CA THR A 68 4.45 -13.37 17.04
C THR A 68 3.73 -14.65 16.62
N VAL A 69 4.40 -15.45 15.79
CA VAL A 69 3.82 -16.68 15.22
C VAL A 69 4.83 -17.81 15.40
N SER A 70 4.43 -18.84 16.13
CA SER A 70 5.25 -20.03 16.40
C SER A 70 4.59 -21.28 15.83
N ARG A 71 5.38 -22.26 15.38
CA ARG A 71 4.88 -23.53 14.85
C ARG A 71 5.31 -24.68 15.75
N PRO A 72 4.60 -24.94 16.88
CA PRO A 72 4.98 -26.00 17.81
C PRO A 72 4.71 -27.40 17.25
N GLN A 73 3.75 -27.55 16.34
CA GLN A 73 3.38 -28.82 15.71
C GLN A 73 3.21 -28.65 14.20
N ARG A 74 3.19 -29.76 13.45
CA ARG A 74 3.11 -29.72 11.99
C ARG A 74 1.88 -28.97 11.48
N ASP A 75 0.72 -29.27 12.05
CA ASP A 75 -0.59 -28.79 11.60
C ASP A 75 -1.27 -27.84 12.61
N ALA A 76 -0.48 -27.25 13.51
CA ALA A 76 -0.95 -26.24 14.45
C ALA A 76 0.05 -25.09 14.58
N ILE A 77 -0.47 -23.87 14.64
CA ILE A 77 0.30 -22.63 14.81
C ILE A 77 -0.18 -21.94 16.07
N GLU A 78 0.74 -21.47 16.89
CA GLU A 78 0.44 -20.57 17.99
C GLU A 78 0.64 -19.12 17.52
N MET A 79 -0.40 -18.31 17.63
CA MET A 79 -0.40 -16.89 17.28
C MET A 79 -0.58 -16.06 18.54
N THR A 80 0.37 -15.16 18.81
CA THR A 80 0.35 -14.30 19.98
C THR A 80 0.31 -12.83 19.57
N ILE A 81 -0.62 -12.06 20.14
CA ILE A 81 -0.77 -10.61 19.94
C ILE A 81 -0.84 -9.95 21.32
N GLY A 82 0.22 -9.24 21.71
CA GLY A 82 0.37 -8.78 23.09
C GLY A 82 0.34 -9.96 24.07
N ASP A 83 -0.50 -9.91 25.10
CA ASP A 83 -0.61 -10.97 26.11
C ASP A 83 -1.61 -12.09 25.74
N LYS A 84 -2.19 -12.04 24.53
CA LYS A 84 -3.18 -13.04 24.08
C LYS A 84 -2.52 -14.02 23.13
N SER A 85 -2.49 -15.30 23.52
CA SER A 85 -2.04 -16.39 22.65
C SER A 85 -3.20 -17.29 22.27
N VAL A 86 -3.26 -17.71 21.00
CA VAL A 86 -4.27 -18.62 20.46
C VAL A 86 -3.58 -19.72 19.65
N LEU A 87 -3.91 -20.97 19.97
CA LEU A 87 -3.50 -22.13 19.17
C LEU A 87 -4.53 -22.34 18.05
N LEU A 88 -4.07 -22.26 16.80
CA LEU A 88 -4.89 -22.41 15.60
C LEU A 88 -4.56 -23.74 14.92
N SER A 89 -5.60 -24.51 14.58
CA SER A 89 -5.51 -25.67 13.70
C SER A 89 -5.46 -25.25 12.22
N ALA A 90 -5.18 -26.18 11.31
CA ALA A 90 -5.23 -25.92 9.87
C ALA A 90 -6.57 -25.32 9.39
N GLN A 91 -7.70 -25.76 9.97
CA GLN A 91 -9.02 -25.18 9.66
C GLN A 91 -9.14 -23.75 10.20
N GLY A 92 -8.77 -23.52 11.47
CA GLY A 92 -8.84 -22.18 12.07
C GLY A 92 -7.93 -21.17 11.36
N ILE A 93 -6.80 -21.62 10.80
CA ILE A 93 -5.93 -20.80 9.95
C ILE A 93 -6.66 -20.42 8.65
N SER A 94 -7.39 -21.35 8.03
CA SER A 94 -8.14 -21.08 6.80
C SER A 94 -9.22 -20.02 7.03
N GLU A 95 -9.99 -20.16 8.10
CA GLU A 95 -11.02 -19.19 8.51
C GLU A 95 -10.41 -17.82 8.84
N LEU A 96 -9.29 -17.79 9.57
CA LEU A 96 -8.58 -16.55 9.86
C LEU A 96 -8.10 -15.84 8.59
N ILE A 97 -7.55 -16.58 7.61
CA ILE A 97 -7.11 -16.01 6.33
C ILE A 97 -8.30 -15.42 5.58
N GLU A 98 -9.46 -16.08 5.58
CA GLU A 98 -10.67 -15.59 4.92
C GLU A 98 -11.15 -14.27 5.55
N GLU A 99 -11.27 -14.22 6.87
CA GLU A 99 -11.70 -13.01 7.58
C GLU A 99 -10.70 -11.86 7.41
N LEU A 100 -9.40 -12.13 7.57
CA LEU A 100 -8.37 -11.12 7.35
C LEU A 100 -8.33 -10.66 5.89
N SER A 101 -8.61 -11.54 4.93
CA SER A 101 -8.71 -11.19 3.52
C SER A 101 -9.87 -10.24 3.26
N ASN A 102 -11.05 -10.51 3.83
CA ASN A 102 -12.21 -9.64 3.72
C ASN A 102 -11.93 -8.26 4.32
N VAL A 103 -11.33 -8.22 5.51
CA VAL A 103 -10.91 -6.97 6.16
C VAL A 103 -9.87 -6.23 5.31
N ARG A 104 -8.81 -6.91 4.85
CA ARG A 104 -7.74 -6.30 4.04
C ARG A 104 -8.27 -5.72 2.74
N ALA A 105 -9.27 -6.35 2.13
CA ALA A 105 -9.90 -5.85 0.89
C ALA A 105 -10.58 -4.49 1.08
N SER A 106 -11.01 -4.14 2.30
CA SER A 106 -11.64 -2.85 2.63
C SER A 106 -10.63 -1.73 2.93
N MET A 107 -9.36 -2.07 3.20
CA MET A 107 -8.31 -1.12 3.55
C MET A 107 -7.74 -0.39 2.32
N SER A 108 -6.99 0.70 2.55
CA SER A 108 -6.30 1.41 1.47
C SER A 108 -5.33 0.49 0.71
N VAL A 109 -5.33 0.64 -0.61
CA VAL A 109 -4.53 -0.21 -1.51
C VAL A 109 -3.09 0.28 -1.50
N GLU A 110 -2.18 -0.58 -1.03
CA GLU A 110 -0.75 -0.37 -1.20
C GLU A 110 -0.38 -0.69 -2.65
N GLN A 111 0.13 0.30 -3.39
CA GLN A 111 0.54 0.09 -4.78
C GLN A 111 1.95 -0.51 -4.81
N PRO A 112 2.24 -1.48 -5.70
CA PRO A 112 3.59 -2.01 -5.82
C PRO A 112 4.56 -0.89 -6.20
N GLY A 113 5.66 -0.76 -5.44
CA GLY A 113 6.77 0.10 -5.80
C GLY A 113 7.48 -0.39 -7.06
N GLY A 114 8.15 0.50 -7.79
CA GLY A 114 8.97 0.13 -8.96
C GLY A 114 8.21 -0.01 -10.28
N ILE A 115 6.92 0.31 -10.33
CA ILE A 115 6.17 0.40 -11.59
C ILE A 115 6.58 1.69 -12.32
N ALA A 116 6.79 1.61 -13.64
CA ALA A 116 7.13 2.76 -14.45
C ALA A 116 6.04 3.87 -14.34
N PRO A 117 6.43 5.16 -14.31
CA PRO A 117 5.48 6.27 -14.20
C PRO A 117 4.39 6.21 -15.30
N GLY A 118 3.15 6.56 -14.95
CA GLY A 118 2.02 6.64 -15.89
C GLY A 118 1.04 5.47 -15.85
N TRP A 119 1.32 4.42 -15.07
CA TRP A 119 0.38 3.33 -14.85
C TRP A 119 -0.72 3.74 -13.86
N ARG A 120 -1.97 3.79 -14.33
CA ARG A 120 -3.16 4.03 -13.49
C ARG A 120 -4.04 2.79 -13.54
N PHE A 121 -4.28 2.18 -12.38
CA PHE A 121 -5.18 1.04 -12.27
C PHE A 121 -6.58 1.54 -11.90
N ALA A 122 -7.59 1.21 -12.73
CA ALA A 122 -8.99 1.48 -12.37
C ALA A 122 -9.40 0.54 -11.22
N THR A 123 -9.69 1.07 -10.03
CA THR A 123 -9.95 0.29 -8.80
C THR A 123 -11.26 -0.52 -8.81
N THR A 124 -12.09 -0.37 -9.84
CA THR A 124 -13.49 -0.83 -9.88
C THR A 124 -13.74 -2.16 -10.62
N LYS A 125 -12.70 -2.81 -11.15
CA LYS A 125 -12.82 -4.16 -11.75
C LYS A 125 -11.86 -5.12 -11.04
N ASN A 126 -12.38 -6.28 -10.62
CA ASN A 126 -11.58 -7.37 -10.05
C ASN A 126 -11.88 -8.65 -10.85
N PRO A 127 -10.88 -9.50 -11.17
CA PRO A 127 -9.44 -9.28 -11.04
C PRO A 127 -8.87 -8.39 -12.16
N ILE A 128 -7.84 -7.60 -11.85
CA ILE A 128 -7.02 -6.88 -12.85
C ILE A 128 -5.68 -7.58 -12.97
N MET A 129 -5.31 -7.88 -14.22
CA MET A 129 -3.99 -8.36 -14.61
C MET A 129 -3.32 -7.29 -15.43
N ALA A 130 -2.05 -7.01 -15.15
CA ALA A 130 -1.24 -6.11 -15.96
C ALA A 130 0.14 -6.73 -16.21
N VAL A 131 0.63 -6.65 -17.44
CA VAL A 131 1.90 -7.26 -17.85
C VAL A 131 2.85 -6.18 -18.36
N GLN A 132 4.07 -6.15 -17.84
CA GLN A 132 5.13 -5.27 -18.29
C GLN A 132 6.30 -6.08 -18.86
N LYS A 133 6.81 -5.66 -20.02
CA LYS A 133 8.06 -6.19 -20.58
C LYS A 133 9.25 -5.51 -19.93
N GLN A 134 10.16 -6.31 -19.38
CA GLN A 134 11.41 -5.81 -18.81
C GLN A 134 12.52 -5.77 -19.88
N PRO A 135 13.56 -4.93 -19.71
CA PRO A 135 14.66 -4.82 -20.66
C PRO A 135 15.43 -6.13 -20.88
N ASN A 136 15.52 -6.98 -19.85
CA ASN A 136 16.15 -8.30 -19.89
C ASN A 136 15.32 -9.37 -20.63
N GLY A 137 14.14 -9.01 -21.15
CA GLY A 137 13.25 -9.93 -21.83
C GLY A 137 12.23 -10.61 -20.92
N ASP A 138 12.28 -10.42 -19.60
CA ASP A 138 11.29 -10.95 -18.67
C ASP A 138 9.93 -10.25 -18.82
N ARG A 139 8.90 -10.86 -18.23
CA ARG A 139 7.56 -10.29 -18.07
C ARG A 139 7.22 -10.19 -16.60
N LEU A 140 6.98 -8.97 -16.12
CA LEU A 140 6.36 -8.75 -14.82
C LEU A 140 4.84 -8.79 -15.01
N LEU A 141 4.19 -9.79 -14.44
CA LEU A 141 2.73 -9.87 -14.33
C LEU A 141 2.34 -9.44 -12.92
N ILE A 142 1.48 -8.43 -12.79
CA ILE A 142 0.91 -8.03 -11.51
C ILE A 142 -0.57 -8.38 -11.54
N ILE A 143 -1.02 -9.15 -10.54
CA ILE A 143 -2.41 -9.55 -10.37
C ILE A 143 -2.94 -8.92 -9.10
N ARG A 144 -4.12 -8.28 -9.16
CA ARG A 144 -4.84 -7.88 -7.95
C ARG A 144 -5.70 -9.06 -7.48
N HIS A 145 -5.39 -9.59 -6.30
CA HIS A 145 -6.15 -10.65 -5.64
C HIS A 145 -7.00 -10.05 -4.51
N ASN A 146 -8.22 -10.56 -4.34
CA ASN A 146 -9.09 -10.14 -3.24
C ASN A 146 -8.47 -10.59 -1.91
N GLY A 147 -8.26 -9.65 -0.99
CA GLY A 147 -7.66 -9.91 0.33
C GLY A 147 -6.14 -10.03 0.39
N HIS A 148 -5.45 -10.33 -0.71
CA HIS A 148 -3.97 -10.36 -0.74
C HIS A 148 -3.36 -9.11 -1.39
N GLY A 149 -4.19 -8.20 -1.91
CA GLY A 149 -3.71 -6.98 -2.56
C GLY A 149 -3.10 -7.25 -3.93
N TRP A 150 -2.01 -6.56 -4.25
CA TRP A 150 -1.27 -6.79 -5.49
C TRP A 150 -0.23 -7.89 -5.30
N VAL A 151 -0.28 -8.92 -6.14
CA VAL A 151 0.67 -10.03 -6.14
C VAL A 151 1.49 -9.96 -7.43
N PRO A 152 2.81 -9.71 -7.35
CA PRO A 152 3.70 -9.71 -8.50
C PRO A 152 4.23 -11.11 -8.81
N PHE A 153 4.29 -11.44 -10.11
CA PHE A 153 4.92 -12.62 -10.66
C PHE A 153 5.91 -12.20 -11.75
N THR A 154 7.10 -12.76 -11.76
CA THR A 154 8.08 -12.53 -12.83
C THR A 154 8.26 -13.81 -13.63
N PHE A 155 8.00 -13.72 -14.93
CA PHE A 155 8.17 -14.83 -15.86
C PHE A 155 9.41 -14.58 -16.72
N SER A 156 10.32 -15.56 -16.73
CA SER A 156 11.42 -15.59 -17.69
C SER A 156 10.90 -15.89 -19.10
N PRO A 157 11.64 -15.54 -20.17
CA PRO A 157 11.24 -15.84 -21.55
C PRO A 157 10.86 -17.30 -21.77
N ASN A 158 11.66 -18.25 -21.24
CA ASN A 158 11.40 -19.68 -21.38
C ASN A 158 10.09 -20.09 -20.71
N MET A 159 9.81 -19.57 -19.52
CA MET A 159 8.57 -19.86 -18.80
C MET A 159 7.34 -19.32 -19.54
N VAL A 160 7.44 -18.16 -20.19
CA VAL A 160 6.36 -17.63 -21.04
C VAL A 160 6.09 -18.55 -22.24
N ILE A 161 7.15 -19.07 -22.87
CA ILE A 161 7.04 -20.00 -24.00
C ILE A 161 6.40 -21.32 -23.55
N GLU A 162 6.85 -21.89 -22.43
CA GLU A 162 6.28 -23.10 -21.85
C GLU A 162 4.81 -22.92 -21.47
N LEU A 163 4.45 -21.79 -20.84
CA LEU A 163 3.07 -21.47 -20.50
C LEU A 163 2.19 -21.36 -21.75
N TYR A 164 2.67 -20.68 -22.79
CA TYR A 164 1.97 -20.62 -24.07
C TYR A 164 1.76 -22.00 -24.68
N ALA A 165 2.80 -22.85 -24.66
CA ALA A 165 2.71 -24.22 -25.17
C ALA A 165 1.67 -25.04 -24.38
N MET A 166 1.64 -24.96 -23.05
CA MET A 166 0.65 -25.67 -22.23
C MET A 166 -0.78 -25.17 -22.48
N LEU A 167 -0.98 -23.87 -22.65
CA LEU A 167 -2.30 -23.27 -22.89
C LEU A 167 -2.84 -23.50 -24.31
N THR A 168 -1.98 -23.88 -25.26
CA THR A 168 -2.34 -24.08 -26.67
C THR A 168 -2.29 -25.54 -27.11
N GLN A 169 -1.79 -26.44 -26.26
CA GLN A 169 -1.96 -27.88 -26.41
C GLN A 169 -3.45 -28.23 -26.19
N LYS A 170 -4.06 -28.87 -27.20
CA LYS A 170 -5.41 -29.44 -27.12
C LYS A 170 -5.34 -30.93 -26.83
#